data_AF-A0A8J3PQ98-F1
#
_entry.id   AF-A0A8J3PQ98-F1
#
_cell.length_a   1.000
_cell.length_b   1.000
_cell.length_c   1.000
_cell.angle_alpha   90.00
_cell.angle_beta   90.00
_cell.angle_gamma   90.00
#
_symmetry.space_group_name_H-M   'P 1'
#
loop_
_entity.id
_entity.type
_entity.pdbx_description
1 polymer ?
#
loop_
_entity_poly.entity_id
_entity_poly.type
_entity_poly.pdbx_seq_one_letter_code
_entity_poly.pdbx_strand_id
1 'polypeptide(L)'
;MVLKPHMVTAGCRVTGDYGAFLLLEPEDGSGVSMGPQRVPEPRTGKNRAHVDFPAGDREVEVRRLEGLGATVLGEQEVHGLRWTVLADACGNEFCVAG
;
A
#
# COMPACT_ATOMS: atom_id res chain seq x y z
N MET A 1 14.32 -20.15 0.19
CA MET A 1 13.78 -18.99 -0.54
C MET A 1 13.31 -18.00 0.52
N VAL A 2 14.11 -17.00 0.84
CA VAL A 2 13.83 -16.09 1.96
C VAL A 2 12.68 -15.18 1.56
N LEU A 3 11.54 -15.28 2.25
CA LEU A 3 10.44 -14.33 2.15
C LEU A 3 11.00 -12.95 2.46
N LYS A 4 11.01 -12.03 1.50
CA LYS A 4 11.27 -10.62 1.79
C LYS A 4 10.02 -10.07 2.50
N PRO A 5 10.08 -9.70 3.79
CA PRO A 5 8.93 -9.29 4.58
C PRO A 5 8.66 -7.79 4.38
N HIS A 6 8.55 -7.33 3.13
CA HIS A 6 8.52 -5.89 2.83
C HIS A 6 7.25 -5.47 2.09
N MET A 7 6.11 -6.09 2.42
CA MET A 7 4.84 -5.47 2.06
C MET A 7 4.67 -4.25 2.96
N VAL A 8 4.68 -3.08 2.34
CA VAL A 8 4.49 -1.81 3.04
C VAL A 8 3.00 -1.71 3.41
N THR A 9 2.68 -1.68 4.70
CA THR A 9 1.29 -1.80 5.18
C THR A 9 0.57 -0.46 5.36
N ALA A 10 1.19 0.69 5.10
CA ALA A 10 0.56 2.03 5.01
C ALA A 10 -0.62 2.29 5.98
N GLY A 11 -0.41 2.17 7.29
CA GLY A 11 -1.46 2.40 8.30
C GLY A 11 -2.37 1.20 8.57
N CYS A 12 -2.04 0.03 8.02
CA CYS A 12 -2.62 -1.25 8.39
C CYS A 12 -1.62 -2.12 9.17
N ARG A 13 -2.17 -3.04 9.96
CA ARG A 13 -1.44 -4.10 10.66
C ARG A 13 -1.78 -5.45 10.06
N VAL A 14 -0.81 -6.36 10.01
CA VAL A 14 -1.07 -7.77 9.72
C VAL A 14 -1.73 -8.40 10.96
N THR A 15 -2.96 -8.89 10.80
CA THR A 15 -3.72 -9.56 11.87
C THR A 15 -3.91 -11.05 11.62
N GLY A 16 -3.61 -11.54 10.42
CA GLY A 16 -3.56 -12.96 10.09
C GLY A 16 -2.60 -13.27 8.95
N ASP A 17 -1.94 -14.43 9.02
CA ASP A 17 -1.17 -15.02 7.92
C ASP A 17 -1.75 -16.41 7.62
N TYR A 18 -2.36 -16.55 6.45
CA TYR A 18 -2.99 -17.77 6.00
C TYR A 18 -2.14 -18.52 4.96
N GLY A 19 -0.88 -18.10 4.76
CA GLY A 19 0.06 -18.61 3.76
C GLY A 19 -0.27 -18.14 2.35
N ALA A 20 -1.51 -18.36 1.91
CA ALA A 20 -2.02 -17.92 0.62
C ALA A 20 -2.25 -16.40 0.56
N PHE A 21 -2.67 -15.78 1.66
CA PHE A 21 -2.85 -14.33 1.76
C PHE A 21 -2.56 -13.86 3.18
N LEU A 22 -2.27 -12.57 3.33
CA LEU A 22 -2.23 -11.90 4.63
C LEU A 22 -3.55 -11.18 4.86
N LEU A 23 -4.04 -11.12 6.11
CA LEU A 23 -5.13 -10.24 6.49
C LEU A 23 -4.55 -8.95 7.07
N LEU A 24 -4.89 -7.83 6.45
CA LEU A 24 -4.55 -6.49 6.87
C LEU A 24 -5.78 -5.80 7.44
N GLU A 25 -5.65 -5.24 8.64
CA GLU A 25 -6.69 -4.41 9.25
C GLU A 25 -6.15 -2.99 9.49
N PRO A 26 -6.98 -1.94 9.26
CA PRO A 26 -6.60 -0.57 9.59
C PRO A 26 -6.21 -0.44 11.06
N GLU A 27 -5.10 0.25 11.36
CA GLU A 27 -4.60 0.38 12.73
C GLU A 27 -5.54 1.19 13.63
N ASP A 28 -6.30 2.13 13.05
CA ASP A 28 -7.30 2.94 13.75
C ASP A 28 -8.68 2.25 13.84
N GLY A 29 -8.80 1.04 13.29
CA GLY A 29 -10.05 0.27 13.24
C GLY A 29 -11.10 0.83 12.28
N SER A 30 -10.78 1.87 11.51
CA SER A 30 -11.68 2.50 10.55
C SER A 30 -11.32 2.09 9.12
N GLY A 31 -12.33 1.66 8.34
CA GLY A 31 -12.15 1.29 6.94
C GLY A 31 -12.32 -0.20 6.67
N VAL A 32 -11.69 -0.67 5.59
CA VAL A 32 -11.91 -2.01 5.02
C VAL A 32 -10.68 -2.88 5.23
N SER A 33 -10.86 -4.07 5.79
CA SER A 33 -9.80 -5.07 5.87
C SER A 33 -9.42 -5.58 4.48
N MET A 34 -8.13 -5.79 4.23
CA MET A 34 -7.62 -6.21 2.93
C MET A 34 -6.90 -7.55 3.00
N GLY A 35 -7.05 -8.34 1.95
CA GLY A 35 -6.44 -9.65 1.80
C GLY A 35 -5.51 -9.74 0.59
N PRO A 36 -4.29 -9.17 0.61
CA PRO A 36 -3.35 -9.34 -0.50
C PRO A 36 -2.98 -10.82 -0.69
N GLN A 37 -3.31 -11.33 -1.86
CA GLN A 37 -3.08 -12.72 -2.26
C GLN A 37 -1.63 -12.90 -2.72
N ARG A 38 -0.96 -13.91 -2.17
CA ARG A 38 0.31 -14.41 -2.69
C ARG A 38 0.06 -15.14 -4.00
N VAL A 39 0.74 -14.67 -5.05
CA VAL A 39 0.76 -15.30 -6.37
C VAL A 39 2.22 -15.46 -6.82
N PRO A 40 2.56 -16.51 -7.58
CA PRO A 40 3.92 -16.71 -8.08
C PRO A 40 4.26 -15.80 -9.26
N GLU A 41 3.27 -15.29 -9.97
CA GLU A 41 3.47 -14.40 -11.12
C GLU A 41 3.79 -12.97 -10.67
N PRO A 42 4.71 -12.27 -11.37
CA PRO A 42 4.89 -10.84 -11.16
C PRO A 42 3.64 -10.07 -11.64
N ARG A 43 3.45 -8.87 -11.07
CA ARG A 43 2.39 -7.96 -11.49
C ARG A 43 2.49 -7.65 -13.00
N THR A 44 1.37 -7.72 -13.71
CA THR A 44 1.28 -7.39 -15.15
C THR A 44 0.39 -6.18 -15.39
N GLY A 45 0.88 -5.19 -16.13
CA GLY A 45 0.13 -3.96 -16.43
C GLY A 45 -0.12 -3.08 -15.20
N LYS A 46 -1.17 -2.26 -15.25
CA LYS A 46 -1.60 -1.38 -14.15
C LYS A 46 -2.59 -2.12 -13.25
N ASN A 47 -2.55 -1.86 -11.93
CA ASN A 47 -3.61 -2.31 -11.03
C ASN A 47 -4.97 -1.77 -11.49
N ARG A 48 -5.99 -2.64 -11.52
CA ARG A 48 -7.37 -2.26 -11.88
C ARG A 48 -8.19 -1.74 -10.71
N ALA A 49 -7.56 -1.62 -9.54
CA ALA A 49 -8.12 -1.03 -8.34
C ALA A 49 -7.20 0.10 -7.88
N HIS A 50 -7.81 1.17 -7.36
CA HIS A 50 -7.13 2.20 -6.60
C HIS A 50 -7.27 1.86 -5.11
N VAL A 51 -6.15 1.64 -4.44
CA VAL A 51 -6.09 1.43 -2.99
C VAL A 51 -5.51 2.70 -2.40
N ASP A 52 -6.35 3.47 -1.72
CA ASP A 52 -6.02 4.78 -1.17
C ASP A 52 -5.99 4.71 0.36
N PHE A 53 -4.86 5.09 0.94
CA PHE A 53 -4.68 5.22 2.39
C PHE A 53 -4.77 6.69 2.79
N PRO A 54 -5.64 7.06 3.73
CA PRO A 54 -5.66 8.41 4.27
C PRO A 54 -4.43 8.65 5.15
N ALA A 55 -3.87 9.85 5.09
CA ALA A 55 -2.84 10.31 6.00
C ALA A 55 -3.18 11.71 6.54
N GLY A 56 -2.87 11.97 7.80
CA GLY A 56 -3.00 13.31 8.36
C GLY A 56 -2.05 14.32 7.72
N ASP A 57 -0.84 13.86 7.35
CA ASP A 57 0.14 14.59 6.54
C ASP A 57 0.69 13.66 5.46
N ARG A 58 0.29 13.91 4.21
CA ARG A 58 0.67 13.09 3.04
C ARG A 58 2.18 13.05 2.83
N GLU A 59 2.89 14.16 3.01
CA GLU A 59 4.33 14.22 2.72
C GLU A 59 5.16 13.48 3.78
N VAL A 60 4.75 13.58 5.05
CA VAL A 60 5.37 12.82 6.14
C VAL A 60 5.16 11.32 5.93
N GLU A 61 3.95 10.90 5.58
CA GLU A 61 3.65 9.49 5.38
C GLU A 61 4.37 8.92 4.14
N VAL A 62 4.39 9.65 3.02
CA VAL A 62 5.16 9.26 1.83
C VAL A 62 6.63 9.00 2.17
N ARG A 63 7.28 9.94 2.90
CA ARG A 63 8.69 9.77 3.31
C ARG A 63 8.89 8.55 4.21
N ARG A 64 7.95 8.28 5.11
CA ARG A 64 8.00 7.09 5.98
C ARG A 64 7.93 5.81 5.14
N LEU A 65 7.02 5.75 4.17
CA LEU A 65 6.82 4.60 3.31
C LEU A 65 8.00 4.36 2.36
N GLU A 66 8.60 5.41 1.81
CA GLU A 66 9.85 5.33 1.05
C GLU A 66 10.98 4.74 1.91
N GLY A 67 11.10 5.16 3.17
CA GLY A 67 12.05 4.58 4.13
C GLY A 67 11.82 3.10 4.43
N LEU A 68 10.59 2.59 4.21
CA LEU A 68 10.23 1.18 4.33
C LEU A 68 10.37 0.40 3.01
N GLY A 69 10.81 1.04 1.93
CA GLY A 69 11.07 0.43 0.63
C GLY A 69 9.99 0.63 -0.42
N ALA A 70 9.00 1.51 -0.19
CA ALA A 70 8.11 1.95 -1.26
C ALA A 70 8.85 2.87 -2.24
N THR A 71 8.37 2.93 -3.49
CA THR A 71 8.88 3.84 -4.53
C THR A 71 7.79 4.80 -4.95
N VAL A 72 8.06 6.12 -4.92
CA VAL A 72 7.12 7.12 -5.45
C VAL A 72 7.06 7.02 -6.98
N LEU A 73 5.85 6.88 -7.53
CA LEU A 73 5.59 6.85 -8.97
C LEU A 73 5.10 8.19 -9.51
N GLY A 74 4.53 9.04 -8.65
CA GLY A 74 4.14 10.40 -9.01
C GLY A 74 3.07 10.98 -8.10
N GLU A 75 2.85 12.28 -8.24
CA GLU A 75 1.79 13.02 -7.57
C GLU A 75 0.64 13.31 -8.53
N GLN A 76 -0.58 13.33 -7.99
CA GLN A 76 -1.79 13.55 -8.74
C GLN A 76 -2.69 14.53 -7.99
N GLU A 77 -3.45 15.32 -8.75
CA GLU A 77 -4.45 16.24 -8.22
C GLU A 77 -5.64 16.31 -9.17
N VAL A 78 -6.84 16.09 -8.64
CA VAL A 78 -8.10 16.19 -9.40
C VAL A 78 -9.16 16.80 -8.50
N HIS A 79 -9.76 17.92 -8.92
CA HIS A 79 -10.85 18.59 -8.20
C HIS A 79 -10.55 18.85 -6.71
N GLY A 80 -9.30 19.18 -6.37
CA GLY A 80 -8.86 19.42 -4.99
C GLY A 80 -8.53 18.16 -4.18
N LEU A 81 -8.77 16.96 -4.71
CA LEU A 81 -8.24 15.72 -4.15
C LEU A 81 -6.78 15.56 -4.59
N ARG A 82 -5.87 15.42 -3.62
CA ARG A 82 -4.43 15.24 -3.86
C ARG A 82 -3.97 13.91 -3.30
N TRP A 83 -3.15 13.20 -4.08
CA TRP A 83 -2.55 11.95 -3.62
C TRP A 83 -1.20 11.70 -4.28
N THR A 84 -0.37 10.92 -3.57
CA THR A 84 0.89 10.41 -4.10
C THR A 84 0.71 8.94 -4.40
N VAL A 85 1.03 8.53 -5.63
CA VAL A 85 1.05 7.12 -6.03
C VAL A 85 2.40 6.53 -5.68
N LEU A 86 2.40 5.39 -4.98
CA LEU A 86 3.59 4.62 -4.62
C LEU A 86 3.47 3.18 -5.13
N ALA A 87 4.61 2.52 -5.29
CA ALA A 87 4.72 1.08 -5.50
C ALA A 87 5.38 0.41 -4.29
N ASP A 88 4.86 -0.74 -3.86
CA ASP A 88 5.54 -1.61 -2.89
C ASP A 88 6.70 -2.40 -3.55
N ALA A 89 7.40 -3.22 -2.76
CA ALA A 89 8.51 -4.04 -3.23
C ALA A 89 8.12 -5.13 -4.26
N CYS A 90 6.84 -5.48 -4.36
CA CYS A 90 6.28 -6.39 -5.35
C CYS A 90 5.78 -5.65 -6.60
N GLY A 91 5.84 -4.31 -6.60
CA GLY A 91 5.34 -3.45 -7.65
C GLY A 91 3.84 -3.19 -7.55
N ASN A 92 3.15 -3.49 -6.45
CA ASN A 92 1.73 -3.12 -6.31
C ASN A 92 1.59 -1.61 -6.12
N GLU A 93 0.72 -1.00 -6.93
CA GLU A 93 0.41 0.44 -6.84
C GLU A 93 -0.63 0.70 -5.76
N PHE A 94 -0.37 1.70 -4.92
CA PHE A 94 -1.29 2.24 -3.93
C PHE A 94 -1.07 3.75 -3.79
N CYS A 95 -1.99 4.44 -3.14
CA CYS A 95 -1.98 5.89 -3.01
C CYS A 95 -2.02 6.31 -1.55
N VAL A 96 -1.41 7.46 -1.25
CA VAL A 96 -1.58 8.16 0.02
C VAL A 96 -2.29 9.48 -0.26
N ALA A 97 -3.46 9.66 0.32
CA ALA A 97 -4.31 10.84 0.17
C ALA A 97 -4.32 11.67 1.45
N GLY A 98 -4.32 12.99 1.30
CA GLY A 98 -4.24 13.97 2.40
C GLY A 98 -3.85 15.35 1.90
#